data_AF-A0A7X2D4W0-F1
#
_entry.id   AF-A0A7X2D4W0-F1
#
_cell.length_a   1.000
_cell.length_b   1.000
_cell.length_c   1.000
_cell.angle_alpha   90.00
_cell.angle_beta   90.00
_cell.angle_gamma   90.00
#
_symmetry.space_group_name_H-M   'P 1'
#
loop_
_entity.id
_entity.type
_entity.pdbx_description
1 polymer ?
#
loop_
_entity_poly.entity_id
_entity_poly.type
_entity_poly.pdbx_seq_one_letter_code
_entity_poly.pdbx_strand_id
1 'polypeptide(L)'
;MGVINFHEEKEISRRVKSSLRRRGLKVDLETEEWEIHGPHPQMNYQVYVGYVDFIPAPDAKCTCPPGSQRTYCPVHGGCCVAVYPRAVYEIEEISKWWDTKPEDRIFIRTTNNEQRCCM
;
A
#
# COMPACT_ATOMS: atom_id res chain seq x y z
N MET A 1 -18.41 -5.28 0.57
CA MET A 1 -17.00 -5.53 0.20
C MET A 1 -16.99 -5.89 -1.26
N GLY A 2 -16.13 -5.26 -2.06
CA GLY A 2 -15.94 -5.58 -3.48
C GLY A 2 -14.44 -5.76 -3.77
N VAL A 3 -14.11 -6.53 -4.80
CA VAL A 3 -12.72 -6.73 -5.25
C VAL A 3 -12.45 -5.75 -6.40
N ILE A 4 -11.29 -5.10 -6.39
CA ILE A 4 -10.87 -4.18 -7.46
C ILE A 4 -10.31 -4.99 -8.61
N ASN A 5 -10.85 -4.79 -9.81
CA ASN A 5 -10.18 -5.19 -11.03
C ASN A 5 -9.44 -3.99 -11.64
N PHE A 6 -8.13 -3.89 -11.39
CA PHE A 6 -7.34 -2.75 -11.88
C PHE A 6 -7.21 -2.66 -13.42
N HIS A 7 -7.55 -3.72 -14.16
CA HIS A 7 -7.60 -3.71 -15.62
C HIS A 7 -8.86 -3.01 -16.14
N GLU A 8 -9.99 -3.24 -15.48
CA GLU A 8 -11.30 -2.72 -15.89
C GLU A 8 -11.56 -1.33 -15.27
N GLU A 9 -11.19 -1.14 -14.00
CA GLU A 9 -11.51 0.04 -13.21
C GLU A 9 -10.42 1.12 -13.33
N LYS A 10 -10.26 1.67 -14.55
CA LYS A 10 -9.18 2.61 -14.92
C LYS A 10 -9.09 3.85 -14.03
N GLU A 11 -10.21 4.38 -13.55
CA GLU A 11 -10.22 5.57 -12.70
C GLU A 11 -9.72 5.27 -11.28
N ILE A 12 -10.20 4.19 -10.67
CA ILE A 12 -9.74 3.70 -9.37
C ILE A 12 -8.26 3.35 -9.43
N SER A 13 -7.86 2.62 -10.49
CA SER A 13 -6.46 2.30 -10.79
C SER A 13 -5.58 3.55 -10.82
N ARG A 14 -6.00 4.59 -11.54
CA ARG A 14 -5.26 5.87 -11.61
C ARG A 14 -5.16 6.54 -10.24
N ARG A 15 -6.24 6.57 -9.46
CA ARG A 15 -6.28 7.22 -8.14
C ARG A 15 -5.36 6.51 -7.14
N VAL A 16 -5.48 5.19 -7.02
CA VAL A 16 -4.66 4.36 -6.13
C VAL A 16 -3.19 4.48 -6.51
N LYS A 17 -2.84 4.22 -7.78
CA LYS A 17 -1.45 4.30 -8.27
C LYS A 17 -0.83 5.67 -8.05
N SER A 18 -1.59 6.76 -8.22
CA SER A 18 -1.09 8.12 -7.98
C SER A 18 -0.89 8.44 -6.50
N SER A 19 -1.69 7.86 -5.60
CA SER A 19 -1.49 7.99 -4.16
C SER A 19 -0.25 7.25 -3.69
N LEU A 20 -0.03 6.04 -4.20
CA LEU A 20 1.10 5.18 -3.86
C LEU A 20 2.43 5.69 -4.43
N ARG A 21 2.48 6.10 -5.71
CA ARG A 21 3.71 6.59 -6.35
C ARG A 21 4.34 7.77 -5.61
N ARG A 22 3.51 8.67 -5.06
CA ARG A 22 3.99 9.81 -4.25
C ARG A 22 4.72 9.38 -2.97
N ARG A 23 4.61 8.11 -2.59
CA ARG A 23 5.20 7.51 -1.39
C ARG A 23 6.26 6.46 -1.71
N GLY A 24 6.70 6.37 -2.97
CA GLY A 24 7.63 5.34 -3.40
C GLY A 24 7.04 3.93 -3.35
N LEU A 25 5.73 3.79 -3.55
CA LEU A 25 5.03 2.51 -3.57
C LEU A 25 4.38 2.27 -4.93
N LYS A 26 4.28 1.00 -5.33
CA LYS A 26 3.51 0.54 -6.49
C LYS A 26 2.56 -0.58 -6.06
N VAL A 27 1.43 -0.68 -6.74
CA VAL A 27 0.48 -1.79 -6.56
C VAL A 27 1.20 -3.10 -6.89
N ASP A 28 1.08 -4.08 -6.01
CA ASP A 28 1.40 -5.46 -6.36
C ASP A 28 0.27 -6.01 -7.25
N LEU A 29 0.63 -6.35 -8.48
CA LEU A 29 -0.31 -6.90 -9.47
C LEU A 29 -0.23 -8.43 -9.55
N GLU A 30 0.69 -9.08 -8.82
CA GLU A 30 0.82 -10.54 -8.83
C GLU A 30 -0.24 -11.19 -7.94
N THR A 31 -0.56 -10.56 -6.81
CA THR A 31 -1.54 -11.09 -5.86
C THR A 31 -2.99 -10.77 -6.23
N GLU A 32 -3.25 -9.71 -7.01
CA GLU A 32 -4.61 -9.22 -7.39
C GLU A 32 -5.63 -9.05 -6.23
N GLU A 33 -5.19 -9.15 -4.97
CA GLU A 33 -6.03 -9.04 -3.78
C GLU A 33 -6.16 -7.58 -3.36
N TRP A 34 -7.01 -6.83 -4.09
CA TRP A 34 -7.39 -5.48 -3.68
C TRP A 34 -8.87 -5.39 -3.36
N GLU A 35 -9.19 -4.84 -2.19
CA GLU A 35 -10.55 -4.67 -1.71
C GLU A 35 -10.99 -3.22 -1.70
N ILE A 36 -12.27 -3.01 -1.99
CA ILE A 36 -12.97 -1.73 -1.86
C ILE A 36 -13.91 -1.77 -0.66
N HIS A 37 -13.75 -0.78 0.22
CA HIS A 37 -14.60 -0.56 1.38
C HIS A 37 -15.26 0.81 1.32
N GLY A 38 -16.57 0.85 1.59
CA GLY A 38 -17.40 2.04 1.50
C GLY A 38 -17.50 2.66 0.10
N PRO A 39 -18.19 3.80 -0.02
CA PRO A 39 -18.93 4.48 1.05
C PRO A 39 -20.19 3.70 1.48
N HIS A 40 -20.55 3.76 2.76
CA HIS A 40 -21.80 3.20 3.33
C HIS A 40 -22.25 4.06 4.55
N PRO A 41 -23.43 3.84 5.17
CA PRO A 41 -23.99 4.76 6.17
C PRO A 41 -23.09 5.11 7.37
N GLN A 42 -22.15 4.24 7.73
CA GLN A 42 -21.20 4.45 8.84
C GLN A 42 -19.84 5.00 8.37
N MET A 43 -19.60 5.06 7.05
CA MET A 43 -18.35 5.50 6.44
C MET A 43 -18.65 6.25 5.14
N ASN A 44 -18.63 7.57 5.19
CA ASN A 44 -18.94 8.43 4.03
C ASN A 44 -17.78 8.59 3.04
N TYR A 45 -16.75 7.75 3.15
CA TYR A 45 -15.58 7.74 2.28
C TYR A 45 -15.27 6.33 1.77
N GLN A 46 -14.48 6.26 0.72
CA GLN A 46 -14.01 5.00 0.14
C GLN A 46 -12.57 4.73 0.55
N VAL A 47 -12.28 3.48 0.92
CA VAL A 47 -10.95 2.97 1.27
C VAL A 47 -10.61 1.83 0.32
N TYR A 48 -9.37 1.81 -0.15
CA TYR A 48 -8.84 0.72 -0.97
C TYR A 48 -7.75 0.00 -0.19
N VAL A 49 -7.81 -1.31 -0.11
CA VAL A 49 -6.90 -2.11 0.72
C VAL A 49 -6.24 -3.17 -0.14
N GLY A 50 -4.92 -3.36 -0.01
CA GLY A 50 -4.21 -4.40 -0.75
C GLY A 50 -2.70 -4.34 -0.58
N TYR A 51 -2.01 -5.27 -1.24
CA TYR A 51 -0.56 -5.37 -1.19
C TYR A 51 0.13 -4.40 -2.16
N VAL A 52 1.29 -3.91 -1.73
CA VAL A 52 2.14 -2.99 -2.48
C VAL A 52 3.59 -3.39 -2.37
N ASP A 53 4.36 -3.09 -3.41
CA ASP A 53 5.82 -3.17 -3.39
C ASP A 53 6.44 -1.79 -3.20
N PHE A 54 7.66 -1.78 -2.67
CA PHE A 54 8.51 -0.59 -2.74
C PHE A 54 8.97 -0.33 -4.18
N ILE A 55 8.97 0.94 -4.58
CA ILE A 55 9.66 1.41 -5.78
C ILE A 55 11.10 1.68 -5.34
N PRO A 56 12.08 0.84 -5.74
CA PRO A 56 13.46 1.02 -5.34
C PRO A 56 14.00 2.36 -5.84
N ALA A 57 14.80 3.02 -5.00
CA ALA A 57 15.61 4.13 -5.45
C ALA A 57 16.62 3.65 -6.53
N PRO A 58 17.05 4.51 -7.46
CA PRO A 58 17.96 4.13 -8.53
C PRO A 58 19.26 3.46 -8.05
N ASP A 59 19.71 3.79 -6.85
CA ASP A 59 20.92 3.30 -6.18
C ASP A 59 20.64 2.29 -5.07
N ALA A 60 19.38 1.85 -4.91
CA ALA A 60 19.01 0.88 -3.90
C ALA A 60 19.72 -0.47 -4.14
N LYS A 61 20.49 -0.90 -3.15
CA LYS A 61 21.17 -2.20 -3.16
C LYS A 61 20.40 -3.20 -2.32
N CYS A 62 20.11 -4.36 -2.91
CA CYS A 62 19.57 -5.49 -2.18
C CYS A 62 20.71 -6.28 -1.52
N THR A 63 20.57 -6.60 -0.24
CA THR A 63 21.46 -7.50 0.50
C THR A 63 20.80 -8.85 0.82
N CYS A 64 19.58 -9.07 0.30
CA CYS A 64 18.84 -10.30 0.56
C CYS A 64 19.47 -11.48 -0.19
N PRO A 65 19.49 -12.69 0.40
CA PRO A 65 19.83 -13.91 -0.31
C PRO A 65 19.01 -14.09 -1.61
N PRO A 66 19.58 -14.68 -2.67
CA PRO A 66 18.83 -15.01 -3.89
C PRO A 66 17.57 -15.80 -3.56
N GLY A 67 16.42 -15.37 -4.10
CA GLY A 67 15.13 -16.02 -3.88
C GLY A 67 14.43 -15.71 -2.55
N SER A 68 14.97 -14.79 -1.73
CA SER A 68 14.28 -14.34 -0.52
C SER A 68 13.46 -13.06 -0.76
N GLN A 69 12.17 -13.12 -0.43
CA GLN A 69 11.30 -11.96 -0.26
C GLN A 69 11.33 -11.60 1.23
N ARG A 70 11.97 -10.49 1.58
CA ARG A 70 11.85 -9.92 2.93
C ARG A 70 10.88 -8.77 2.85
N THR A 71 9.86 -8.77 3.71
CA THR A 71 8.81 -7.74 3.83
C THR A 71 9.37 -6.32 3.82
N TYR A 72 10.54 -6.10 4.43
CA TYR A 72 11.18 -4.79 4.54
C TYR A 72 12.40 -4.59 3.62
N CYS A 73 12.58 -5.42 2.59
CA CYS A 73 13.64 -5.18 1.61
C CYS A 73 13.28 -3.95 0.74
N PRO A 74 14.15 -2.94 0.60
CA PRO A 74 13.87 -1.79 -0.25
C PRO A 74 13.80 -2.12 -1.76
N VAL A 75 14.18 -3.34 -2.14
CA VAL A 75 14.23 -3.82 -3.53
C VAL A 75 13.21 -4.93 -3.83
N HIS A 76 12.95 -5.81 -2.86
CA HIS A 76 12.09 -7.00 -3.03
C HIS A 76 10.95 -7.07 -1.99
N GLY A 77 10.85 -6.07 -1.12
CA GLY A 77 9.87 -6.02 -0.06
C GLY A 77 8.59 -5.33 -0.49
N GLY A 78 7.57 -5.60 0.30
CA GLY A 78 6.24 -5.06 0.13
C GLY A 78 5.51 -5.10 1.46
N CYS A 79 4.41 -4.35 1.55
CA CYS A 79 3.56 -4.32 2.73
C CYS A 79 2.09 -4.28 2.31
N CYS A 80 1.20 -4.53 3.27
CA CYS A 80 -0.23 -4.32 3.08
C CYS A 80 -0.58 -2.88 3.46
N VAL A 81 -1.41 -2.22 2.64
CA VAL A 81 -1.79 -0.83 2.88
C VAL A 81 -3.27 -0.59 2.76
N ALA A 82 -3.75 0.39 3.53
CA ALA A 82 -5.06 0.99 3.39
C ALA A 82 -4.94 2.42 2.85
N VAL A 83 -5.49 2.65 1.65
CA VAL A 83 -5.49 3.92 0.92
C VAL A 83 -6.78 4.67 1.21
N TYR A 84 -6.66 5.72 2.02
CA TYR A 84 -7.73 6.66 2.34
C TYR A 84 -7.72 7.85 1.36
N PRO A 85 -8.81 8.65 1.30
CA PRO A 85 -8.85 9.81 0.41
C PRO A 85 -7.68 10.81 0.60
N ARG A 86 -7.13 10.91 1.82
CA ARG A 86 -6.09 11.88 2.19
C ARG A 86 -4.81 11.26 2.76
N ALA A 87 -4.76 9.94 2.95
CA ALA A 87 -3.67 9.27 3.64
C ALA A 87 -3.47 7.85 3.13
N VAL A 88 -2.29 7.28 3.37
CA VAL A 88 -2.00 5.87 3.15
C VAL A 88 -1.38 5.35 4.43
N TYR A 89 -1.92 4.24 4.92
CA TYR A 89 -1.47 3.60 6.15
C TYR A 89 -1.01 2.19 5.84
N GLU A 90 0.06 1.76 6.50
CA GLU A 90 0.44 0.35 6.55
C GLU A 90 -0.50 -0.39 7.52
N ILE A 91 -0.86 -1.61 7.15
CA ILE A 91 -1.66 -2.54 7.95
C ILE A 91 -1.00 -3.92 7.92
N GLU A 92 -1.33 -4.78 8.89
CA GLU A 92 -0.74 -6.12 8.97
C GLU A 92 -1.19 -7.02 7.81
N GLU A 93 -2.49 -7.03 7.52
CA GLU A 93 -3.13 -7.85 6.50
C GLU A 93 -4.47 -7.23 6.08
N ILE A 94 -4.98 -7.63 4.91
CA ILE A 94 -6.21 -7.09 4.33
C ILE A 94 -7.40 -7.24 5.29
N SER A 95 -7.55 -8.39 5.93
CA SER A 95 -8.63 -8.70 6.89
C SER A 95 -8.65 -7.78 8.11
N LYS A 96 -7.49 -7.26 8.54
CA LYS A 96 -7.33 -6.42 9.74
C LYS A 96 -7.43 -4.92 9.48
N TRP A 97 -7.78 -4.50 8.27
CA TRP A 97 -7.80 -3.08 7.90
C TRP A 97 -8.72 -2.22 8.80
N TRP A 98 -9.78 -2.84 9.36
CA TRP A 98 -10.76 -2.19 10.24
C TRP A 98 -10.38 -2.25 11.72
N ASP A 99 -9.56 -3.23 12.12
CA ASP A 99 -9.16 -3.47 13.51
C ASP A 99 -8.17 -2.43 14.03
N THR A 100 -7.36 -1.85 13.13
CA THR A 100 -6.34 -0.87 13.50
C THR A 100 -6.98 0.51 13.69
N LYS A 101 -7.00 0.99 14.95
CA LYS A 101 -7.44 2.36 15.28
C LYS A 101 -6.64 3.37 14.47
N PRO A 102 -7.25 4.48 14.00
CA PRO A 102 -6.55 5.48 13.20
C PRO A 102 -5.24 6.01 13.83
N GLU A 103 -5.15 6.02 15.14
CA GLU A 103 -4.01 6.49 15.94
C GLU A 103 -2.81 5.52 15.90
N ASP A 104 -3.08 4.22 15.77
CA ASP A 104 -2.08 3.16 15.76
C ASP A 104 -1.54 2.87 14.36
N ARG A 105 -2.08 3.56 13.34
CA ARG A 105 -1.70 3.33 11.95
C ARG A 105 -0.37 3.99 11.61
N ILE A 106 0.53 3.21 11.03
CA ILE A 106 1.81 3.71 10.55
C ILE A 106 1.56 4.51 9.26
N PHE A 107 1.72 5.82 9.36
CA PHE A 107 1.54 6.73 8.23
C PHE A 107 2.72 6.63 7.27
N ILE A 108 2.45 6.25 6.02
CA ILE A 108 3.47 6.21 4.98
C ILE A 108 3.70 7.63 4.48
N ARG A 109 4.82 8.22 4.92
CA ARG A 109 5.26 9.56 4.49
C ARG A 109 5.70 9.54 3.03
N THR A 110 5.43 10.65 2.34
CA THR A 110 6.03 10.97 1.03
C THR A 110 7.55 10.87 1.14
N THR A 111 8.16 10.06 0.30
CA THR A 111 9.61 9.91 0.19
C THR A 111 10.20 11.17 -0.44
N ASN A 112 10.47 12.19 0.37
CA ASN A 112 11.57 13.10 0.10
C ASN A 112 12.78 12.54 0.83
N ASN A 113 13.50 11.63 0.17
CA ASN A 113 14.90 11.26 0.42
C ASN A 113 15.39 10.94 1.85
N GLU A 114 14.54 10.85 2.86
CA GLU A 114 14.94 10.51 4.22
C GLU A 114 14.39 9.14 4.59
N GLN A 115 15.31 8.18 4.54
CA GLN A 115 15.31 6.93 5.29
C GLN A 115 14.47 7.01 6.57
N ARG A 116 13.29 6.41 6.57
CA ARG A 116 12.57 6.03 7.79
C ARG A 116 11.38 5.12 7.48
N CYS A 117 11.69 3.85 7.25
CA CYS A 117 10.90 2.76 7.82
C CYS A 117 11.86 2.10 8.83
N CYS A 118 12.08 2.80 9.95
CA CYS A 118 11.68 2.38 11.30
C CYS A 118 12.48 1.15 11.76
N MET A 119 13.34 1.39 12.77
CA MET A 119 14.09 0.38 13.53
C MET A 119 13.16 -0.67 14.14
#